data_AF-A0A558BX06-F1
#
_entry.id   AF-A0A558BX06-F1
#
_cell.length_a   1.000
_cell.length_b   1.000
_cell.length_c   1.000
_cell.angle_alpha   90.00
_cell.angle_beta   90.00
_cell.angle_gamma   90.00
#
_symmetry.space_group_name_H-M   'P 1'
#
loop_
_entity.id
_entity.type
_entity.pdbx_description
1 polymer ?
#
loop_
_entity_poly.entity_id
_entity_poly.type
_entity_poly.pdbx_seq_one_letter_code
_entity_poly.pdbx_strand_id
1 'polypeptide(L)' 'MEDRFAGYLETHDKELRYSQCADPCSAQLGLVLRVQRAGDLVLSRAVMVAEAWADRCWDTTEGSIPRQEWKTFEW' A
#
# COMPACT_ATOMS: atom_id res chain seq x y z
N MET A 1 -6.84 6.89 -7.42
CA MET A 1 -6.74 6.75 -5.94
C MET A 1 -5.41 7.27 -5.44
N GLU A 2 -4.32 6.97 -6.15
CA GLU A 2 -2.97 7.49 -5.86
C GLU A 2 -2.91 9.02 -5.74
N ASP A 3 -3.41 9.79 -6.72
CA ASP A 3 -3.37 11.27 -6.65
C ASP A 3 -4.00 11.83 -5.37
N ARG A 4 -5.10 11.23 -4.93
CA ARG A 4 -5.79 11.62 -3.68
C ARG A 4 -4.94 11.32 -2.46
N PHE A 5 -4.20 10.21 -2.48
CA PHE A 5 -3.30 9.84 -1.40
C PHE A 5 -2.06 10.75 -1.37
N ALA A 6 -1.42 10.99 -2.51
CA ALA A 6 -0.32 11.92 -2.64
C ALA A 6 -0.72 13.33 -2.16
N GLY A 7 -1.86 13.86 -2.62
CA GLY A 7 -2.36 15.16 -2.19
C GLY A 7 -2.72 15.22 -0.70
N TYR A 8 -3.20 14.13 -0.11
CA TYR A 8 -3.42 14.06 1.34
C TYR A 8 -2.11 14.15 2.12
N LEU A 9 -1.08 13.41 1.68
CA LEU A 9 0.24 13.43 2.34
C LEU A 9 0.88 14.82 2.24
N GLU A 10 0.83 15.44 1.06
CA GLU A 10 1.33 16.80 0.84
C GLU A 10 0.62 17.81 1.75
N THR A 11 -0.73 17.76 1.81
CA THR A 11 -1.53 18.67 2.66
C THR A 11 -1.18 18.56 4.15
N HIS A 12 -0.72 17.40 4.61
CA HIS A 12 -0.45 17.12 6.02
C HIS A 12 1.05 17.00 6.35
N ASP A 13 1.94 17.45 5.45
CA ASP A 13 3.40 17.38 5.61
C ASP A 13 3.89 15.95 5.96
N LYS A 14 3.37 14.97 5.22
CA LYS A 14 3.74 13.56 5.34
C LYS A 14 4.53 13.10 4.12
N GLU A 15 5.45 12.19 4.37
CA GLU A 15 6.32 11.62 3.35
C GLU A 15 5.57 10.58 2.52
N LEU A 16 5.63 10.77 1.20
CA LEU A 16 5.26 9.78 0.19
C LEU A 16 6.50 8.94 -0.15
N ARG A 17 6.38 7.63 -0.02
CA ARG A 17 7.37 6.66 -0.50
C ARG A 17 6.74 5.66 -1.45
N TYR A 18 7.57 4.93 -2.16
CA TYR A 18 7.15 3.85 -3.05
C TYR A 18 7.86 2.55 -2.67
N SER A 19 7.12 1.44 -2.71
CA SER A 19 7.67 0.09 -2.51
C SER A 19 8.52 -0.35 -3.70
N GLN A 20 9.22 -1.49 -3.57
CA GLN A 20 9.94 -2.08 -4.73
C GLN A 20 9.00 -2.53 -5.87
N CYS A 21 7.69 -2.59 -5.62
CA CYS A 21 6.65 -2.86 -6.63
C CYS A 21 5.96 -1.59 -7.13
N ALA A 22 6.49 -0.40 -6.81
CA ALA A 22 5.88 0.90 -7.11
C ALA A 22 4.50 1.11 -6.43
N ASP A 23 4.25 0.46 -5.29
CA ASP A 23 3.07 0.71 -4.48
C ASP A 23 3.31 1.99 -3.64
N PRO A 24 2.46 3.05 -3.73
CA PRO A 24 2.55 4.24 -2.88
C PRO A 24 2.36 3.89 -1.41
N CYS A 25 3.12 4.51 -0.50
CA CYS A 25 3.03 4.25 0.92
C CYS A 25 3.45 5.44 1.80
N SER A 26 3.06 5.39 3.08
CA SER A 26 3.49 6.36 4.10
C SER A 26 3.70 5.65 5.44
N ALA A 27 4.94 5.69 5.93
CA ALA A 27 5.33 5.16 7.24
C ALA A 27 4.55 5.84 8.37
N GLN A 28 4.36 7.15 8.26
CA GLN A 28 3.69 7.97 9.26
C GLN A 28 2.18 7.67 9.38
N LEU A 29 1.60 7.00 8.38
CA LEU A 29 0.22 6.51 8.43
C LEU A 29 0.14 4.99 8.63
N GLY A 30 1.28 4.28 8.58
CA GLY A 30 1.30 2.83 8.51
C GLY A 30 0.47 2.29 7.35
N LEU A 31 0.52 2.94 6.18
CA LEU A 31 -0.37 2.65 5.05
C LEU A 31 0.41 2.38 3.75
N VAL A 32 -0.02 1.34 3.03
CA VAL A 32 0.43 1.02 1.67
C VAL A 32 -0.79 0.92 0.74
N LEU A 33 -0.76 1.61 -0.39
CA LEU A 33 -1.73 1.45 -1.46
C LEU A 33 -1.25 0.41 -2.45
N ARG A 34 -1.91 -0.73 -2.50
CA ARG A 34 -1.55 -1.81 -3.42
C ARG A 34 -2.50 -1.93 -4.58
N VAL A 35 -1.96 -2.38 -5.70
CA VAL A 35 -2.75 -2.77 -6.87
C VAL A 35 -3.05 -4.26 -6.82
N GLN A 36 -4.33 -4.62 -6.95
CA GLN A 36 -4.79 -6.00 -7.10
C GLN A 36 -5.49 -6.16 -8.45
N ARG A 37 -5.09 -7.18 -9.22
CA ARG A 37 -5.82 -7.60 -10.42
C ARG A 37 -6.88 -8.63 -10.04
N ALA A 38 -8.14 -8.29 -10.20
CA ALA A 38 -9.31 -9.14 -9.96
C ALA A 38 -9.98 -9.46 -11.31
N GLY A 39 -9.43 -10.45 -12.02
CA GLY A 39 -9.80 -10.75 -13.40
C GLY A 39 -9.42 -9.60 -14.34
N ASP A 40 -10.43 -8.99 -14.96
CA ASP A 40 -10.28 -7.85 -15.88
C ASP A 40 -10.29 -6.50 -15.15
N LEU A 41 -10.56 -6.49 -13.84
CA LEU A 41 -10.55 -5.28 -13.03
C LEU A 41 -9.21 -5.09 -12.32
N VAL A 42 -8.82 -3.82 -12.17
CA VAL A 42 -7.69 -3.40 -11.36
C VAL A 42 -8.22 -2.59 -10.19
N LEU A 43 -7.98 -3.10 -8.98
CA LEU A 43 -8.44 -2.49 -7.73
C LEU A 43 -7.24 -1.86 -7.00
N SER A 44 -7.45 -0.65 -6.48
CA SER A 44 -6.54 -0.05 -5.49
C SER A 44 -7.03 -0.40 -4.09
N ARG A 45 -6.18 -1.03 -3.27
CA ARG A 45 -6.50 -1.40 -1.88
C ARG A 45 -5.55 -0.72 -0.91
N ALA A 46 -6.13 -0.09 0.11
CA ALA A 46 -5.39 0.44 1.24
C ALA A 46 -5.11 -0.68 2.25
N VAL A 47 -3.84 -0.88 2.59
CA VAL A 47 -3.40 -1.86 3.58
C VAL A 47 -2.76 -1.12 4.75
N MET A 48 -3.37 -1.25 5.91
CA MET A 48 -2.79 -0.79 7.17
C MET A 48 -1.79 -1.85 7.66
N VAL A 49 -0.58 -1.44 7.97
CA VAL A 49 0.44 -2.30 8.60
C VAL A 49 0.44 -2.10 10.10
N ALA A 50 0.90 -3.13 10.83
CA ALA A 50 1.12 -2.99 12.27
C ALA A 50 2.20 -1.92 12.54
N GLU A 51 2.08 -1.22 13.67
CA GLU A 51 3.01 -0.15 14.06
C GLU A 51 4.48 -0.60 14.03
N ALA A 52 4.76 -1.83 14.50
CA ALA A 52 6.09 -2.43 14.50
C ALA A 52 6.71 -2.63 13.09
N TRP A 53 5.93 -2.42 12.03
CA TRP A 53 6.31 -2.56 10.63
C TRP A 53 6.15 -1.25 9.83
N ALA A 54 5.67 -0.18 10.44
CA ALA A 54 5.38 1.07 9.75
C ALA A 54 6.64 1.69 9.10
N ASP A 55 7.79 1.60 9.77
CA ASP A 55 9.09 2.08 9.31
C ASP A 55 9.72 1.22 8.20
N ARG A 56 9.07 0.13 7.80
CA ARG A 56 9.49 -0.76 6.72
C ARG A 56 8.34 -1.12 5.79
N CYS A 57 7.26 -0.32 5.79
CA CYS A 57 6.04 -0.66 5.04
C CYS A 57 6.24 -0.66 3.52
N TRP A 58 7.30 -0.02 3.00
CA TRP A 58 7.70 -0.07 1.59
C TRP A 58 8.53 -1.31 1.24
N ASP A 59 8.99 -2.06 2.24
CA ASP A 59 9.81 -3.24 2.03
C ASP A 59 8.95 -4.50 1.83
N THR A 60 8.86 -4.91 0.57
CA THR A 60 8.13 -6.11 0.14
C THR A 60 8.89 -7.42 0.40
N THR A 61 10.13 -7.35 0.89
CA THR A 61 10.96 -8.54 1.18
C THR A 61 10.71 -9.07 2.59
N GLU A 62 10.82 -8.23 3.61
CA GLU A 62 10.55 -8.60 5.00
C GLU A 62 9.04 -8.60 5.32
N GLY A 63 8.26 -7.70 4.69
CA GLY A 63 6.84 -7.48 4.96
C GLY A 63 5.91 -8.06 3.89
N SER A 64 6.15 -9.28 3.42
CA SER A 64 5.33 -9.86 2.34
C SER A 64 3.89 -10.14 2.82
N ILE A 65 2.94 -9.29 2.38
CA ILE A 65 1.51 -9.58 2.52
C ILE A 65 1.26 -10.94 1.84
N PRO A 66 0.62 -11.91 2.53
CA PRO A 66 0.40 -13.24 1.98
C PRO A 66 -0.25 -13.17 0.60
N ARG A 67 0.44 -13.73 -0.40
CA ARG A 67 -0.02 -13.69 -1.80
C ARG A 67 -1.42 -14.28 -1.97
N GLN A 68 -1.83 -15.19 -1.09
CA GLN A 68 -3.14 -15.82 -1.15
C GLN A 68 -4.26 -14.81 -0.95
N GLU A 69 -4.18 -13.98 0.10
CA GLU A 69 -5.19 -12.96 0.42
C GLU A 69 -5.37 -11.92 -0.71
N TRP A 70 -4.35 -11.74 -1.54
CA TRP A 70 -4.34 -10.75 -2.64
C TRP A 70 -4.55 -11.35 -4.02
N LYS A 71 -4.39 -12.66 -4.21
CA LYS A 71 -4.61 -13.32 -5.50
C LYS A 71 -6.02 -13.89 -5.65
N THR A 72 -6.71 -14.11 -4.54
CA THR A 72 -8.11 -14.51 -4.57
C THR A 72 -9.00 -13.28 -4.47
N PHE A 73 -9.96 -13.20 -5.39
CA PHE A 73 -11.10 -12.31 -5.30
C PHE A 73 -12.33 -13.21 -5.36
N GLU A 74 -12.93 -13.47 -4.20
CA GLU A 74 -14.19 -14.20 -4.08
C GLU A 74 -15.31 -13.15 -3.94
N TRP A 75 -16.39 -13.32 -4.70
CA TRP A 75 -17.58 -12.48 -4.69
C TRP A 75 -18.51 -12.83 -3.53
#